data_AF-A0A9P3NA85-F1
#
_entry.id   AF-A0A9P3NA85-F1
#
_cell.length_a   1.000
_cell.length_b   1.000
_cell.length_c   1.000
_cell.angle_alpha   90.00
_cell.angle_beta   90.00
_cell.angle_gamma   90.00
#
_symmetry.space_group_name_H-M   'P 1'
#
loop_
_entity.id
_entity.type
_entity.pdbx_description
1 polymer ?
#
loop_
_entity_poly.entity_id
_entity_poly.type
_entity_poly.pdbx_seq_one_letter_code
_entity_poly.pdbx_strand_id
1 'polypeptide(L)'
;MPSAAAWERGSAIAANIIQQHVDQHGTYPETIAVMLWGLDAIKTRGESVAIALALVGAHPVKEGTGRVVRFDLTPLEQLGRPRIDVLANLSGIFRDSFANVVELLDDLFRRAAEADEPSEMNFIKKHSLALQAEGIDASTARIFSNPAGDYGSMVNERIGAADWENGEELGDTWQSRNSFSYGRGEQGVARPEVMRKLLQTTDRIVQEIDSVEYGLTDIQEYYANTGAMKNAAETARNGAKVSCSVVETYGKDLRPRDLEATLRLEYRSKLLNPKWAERMAAQGSGGAYEISQRMTALLGWGGTTGFQEDWVFDQAADTYALDDAMAAKLRKNNPQAFQNILKRMLEAAGRGMWQASDEVIEKLRELYAEMDDELEGVKLR
;
A
#
# COMPACT_ATOMS: atom_id res chain seq x y z
N MET A 1 2.43 3.76 22.65
CA MET A 1 3.36 3.84 21.51
C MET A 1 3.32 5.27 20.94
N PRO A 2 4.33 5.73 20.19
CA PRO A 2 5.58 5.03 19.86
C PRO A 2 6.48 4.79 21.09
N SER A 3 7.39 3.81 20.99
CA SER A 3 8.53 3.70 21.91
C SER A 3 9.55 4.82 21.66
N ALA A 4 10.56 5.00 22.53
CA ALA A 4 11.59 6.02 22.31
C ALA A 4 12.41 5.79 21.03
N ALA A 5 12.81 4.53 20.78
CA ALA A 5 13.55 4.17 19.56
C ALA A 5 12.66 4.31 18.31
N ALA A 6 11.40 3.91 18.40
CA ALA A 6 10.43 4.08 17.31
C ALA A 6 10.20 5.56 16.99
N TRP A 7 10.16 6.42 18.01
CA TRP A 7 10.05 7.87 17.83
C TRP A 7 11.25 8.46 17.08
N GLU A 8 12.47 8.10 17.48
CA GLU A 8 13.70 8.55 16.81
C GLU A 8 13.73 8.10 15.34
N ARG A 9 13.48 6.81 15.09
CA ARG A 9 13.47 6.23 13.74
C ARG A 9 12.36 6.80 12.87
N GLY A 10 11.12 6.84 13.36
CA GLY A 10 9.98 7.42 12.63
C GLY A 10 10.16 8.89 12.31
N SER A 11 10.80 9.66 13.20
CA SER A 11 11.15 11.06 12.95
C SER A 11 12.17 11.21 11.82
N ALA A 12 13.22 10.37 11.81
CA ALA A 12 14.21 10.37 10.74
C ALA A 12 13.59 9.94 9.40
N ILE A 13 12.70 8.94 9.42
CA ILE A 13 11.96 8.48 8.24
C ILE A 13 11.08 9.60 7.67
N ALA A 14 10.29 10.28 8.51
CA ALA A 14 9.45 11.40 8.09
C ALA A 14 10.27 12.54 7.48
N ALA A 15 11.42 12.88 8.08
CA ALA A 15 12.34 13.87 7.52
C ALA A 15 12.86 13.45 6.13
N ASN A 16 13.25 12.19 5.96
CA ASN A 16 13.70 11.67 4.67
C ASN A 16 12.60 11.67 3.60
N ILE A 17 11.35 11.36 3.98
CA ILE A 17 10.18 11.38 3.07
C ILE A 17 9.88 12.81 2.61
N ILE A 18 9.89 13.77 3.54
CA ILE A 18 9.71 15.19 3.21
C ILE A 18 10.83 15.65 2.28
N GLN A 19 12.08 15.33 2.60
CA GLN A 19 13.24 15.71 1.78
C GLN A 19 13.15 15.09 0.38
N GLN A 20 12.80 13.81 0.26
CA GLN A 20 12.59 13.15 -1.03
C GLN A 20 11.54 13.88 -1.88
N HIS A 21 10.44 14.32 -1.27
CA HIS A 21 9.43 15.10 -1.98
C HIS A 21 9.95 16.48 -2.41
N VAL A 22 10.63 17.20 -1.52
CA VAL A 22 11.23 18.51 -1.82
C VAL A 22 12.26 18.40 -2.94
N ASP A 23 13.10 17.37 -2.94
CA ASP A 23 14.10 17.13 -3.99
C ASP A 23 13.45 16.86 -5.36
N GLN A 24 12.29 16.20 -5.38
CA GLN A 24 11.57 15.84 -6.60
C GLN A 24 10.67 16.97 -7.13
N HIS A 25 10.12 17.82 -6.26
CA HIS A 25 9.07 18.79 -6.63
C HIS A 25 9.40 20.25 -6.29
N GLY A 26 10.42 20.52 -5.47
CA GLY A 26 10.82 21.86 -5.06
C GLY A 26 9.93 22.52 -4.00
N THR A 27 8.86 21.87 -3.57
CA THR A 27 7.91 22.35 -2.55
C THR A 27 7.71 21.30 -1.47
N TYR A 28 7.13 21.68 -0.32
CA TYR A 28 6.66 20.71 0.67
C TYR A 28 5.38 20.01 0.15
N PRO A 29 5.18 18.72 0.46
CA PRO A 29 3.91 18.06 0.18
C PRO A 29 2.82 18.63 1.10
N GLU A 30 1.61 18.84 0.59
CA GLU A 30 0.53 19.36 1.44
C GLU A 30 -0.10 18.26 2.29
N THR A 31 -0.40 17.11 1.67
CA THR A 31 -0.90 15.91 2.36
C THR A 31 -0.04 14.69 2.05
N ILE A 32 0.30 13.93 3.08
CA ILE A 32 0.91 12.61 2.97
C ILE A 32 -0.03 11.56 3.55
N ALA A 33 -0.39 10.55 2.76
CA ALA A 33 -1.13 9.40 3.27
C ALA A 33 -0.16 8.39 3.92
N VAL A 34 -0.47 7.93 5.12
CA VAL A 34 0.37 7.00 5.89
C VAL A 34 -0.44 5.75 6.20
N MET A 35 0.12 4.60 5.81
CA MET A 35 -0.45 3.30 6.14
C MET A 35 -0.10 2.90 7.58
N LEU A 36 -1.12 2.61 8.39
CA LEU A 36 -0.97 2.14 9.77
C LEU A 36 -1.39 0.66 9.87
N TRP A 37 -0.40 -0.22 9.68
CA TRP A 37 -0.55 -1.67 9.80
C TRP A 37 -0.37 -2.13 11.25
N GLY A 38 -1.26 -3.02 11.71
CA GLY A 38 -1.24 -3.49 13.09
C GLY A 38 0.03 -4.28 13.44
N LEU A 39 0.43 -5.22 12.57
CA LEU A 39 1.60 -6.07 12.80
C LEU A 39 2.91 -5.26 12.80
N ASP A 40 3.07 -4.35 11.84
CA ASP A 40 4.23 -3.47 11.74
C ASP A 40 4.36 -2.65 13.03
N ALA A 41 3.27 -2.04 13.50
CA ALA A 41 3.24 -1.26 14.74
C ALA A 41 3.60 -2.10 15.98
N ILE A 42 3.24 -3.38 16.03
CA ILE A 42 3.65 -4.31 17.11
C ILE A 42 5.17 -4.52 17.06
N LYS A 43 5.70 -4.89 15.88
CA LYS A 43 7.10 -5.29 15.72
C LYS A 43 8.06 -4.12 15.89
N THR A 44 7.72 -2.96 15.33
CA THR A 44 8.55 -1.74 15.41
C THR A 44 8.23 -0.89 16.64
N ARG A 45 7.22 -1.29 17.42
CA ARG A 45 6.73 -0.54 18.60
C ARG A 45 6.23 0.86 18.23
N GLY A 46 5.66 0.99 17.03
CA GLY A 46 4.95 2.16 16.52
C GLY A 46 5.78 3.12 15.67
N GLU A 47 6.68 2.64 14.81
CA GLU A 47 7.42 3.52 13.88
C GLU A 47 6.48 4.27 12.92
N SER A 48 5.49 3.61 12.31
CA SER A 48 4.46 4.26 11.48
C SER A 48 3.68 5.37 12.20
N VAL A 49 3.36 5.17 13.49
CA VAL A 49 2.75 6.22 14.32
C VAL A 49 3.72 7.38 14.50
N ALA A 50 5.00 7.10 14.77
CA ALA A 50 6.02 8.14 14.87
C ALA A 50 6.22 8.90 13.55
N ILE A 51 6.12 8.24 12.40
CA ILE A 51 6.15 8.90 11.08
C ILE A 51 4.99 9.89 11.00
N ALA A 52 3.75 9.47 11.28
CA ALA A 52 2.59 10.36 11.23
C ALA A 52 2.73 11.58 12.17
N LEU A 53 3.18 11.36 13.42
CA LEU A 53 3.45 12.44 14.38
C LEU A 53 4.53 13.41 13.85
N ALA A 54 5.62 12.86 13.34
CA ALA A 54 6.73 13.64 12.85
C ALA A 54 6.36 14.43 11.58
N LEU A 55 5.44 13.96 10.73
CA LEU A 55 4.91 14.73 9.59
C LEU A 55 4.09 15.95 10.05
N VAL A 56 3.18 15.74 11.02
CA VAL A 56 2.39 16.81 11.64
C VAL A 56 3.28 17.83 12.39
N GLY A 57 4.46 17.40 12.82
CA GLY A 57 5.34 18.19 13.69
C GLY A 57 4.90 18.11 15.14
N ALA A 58 4.54 16.91 15.59
CA ALA A 58 4.12 16.59 16.95
C ALA A 58 5.06 15.57 17.59
N HIS A 59 5.06 15.49 18.93
CA HIS A 59 5.90 14.56 19.69
C HIS A 59 5.12 13.87 20.82
N PRO A 60 5.49 12.63 21.21
CA PRO A 60 4.82 11.91 22.29
C PRO A 60 5.16 12.44 23.67
N VAL A 61 4.13 12.71 24.47
CA VAL A 61 4.24 13.09 25.88
C VAL A 61 3.99 11.87 26.76
N LYS A 62 4.92 11.62 27.68
CA LYS A 62 4.86 10.50 28.61
C LYS A 62 4.52 10.99 30.01
N GLU A 63 3.68 10.23 30.72
CA GLU A 63 3.51 10.40 32.16
C GLU A 63 4.67 9.72 32.92
N GLY A 64 4.73 9.88 34.24
CA GLY A 64 5.83 9.35 35.06
C GLY A 64 6.05 7.83 34.99
N THR A 65 5.06 7.06 34.53
CA THR A 65 5.16 5.60 34.30
C THR A 65 5.84 5.24 32.96
N GLY A 66 6.13 6.24 32.12
CA GLY A 66 6.63 6.04 30.75
C GLY A 66 5.54 5.79 29.70
N ARG A 67 4.26 5.69 30.11
CA ARG A 67 3.12 5.56 29.19
C ARG A 67 2.92 6.86 28.41
N VAL A 68 2.73 6.74 27.11
CA VAL A 68 2.34 7.88 26.24
C VAL A 68 0.88 8.20 26.51
N VAL A 69 0.60 9.46 26.86
CA VAL A 69 -0.74 9.94 27.26
C VAL A 69 -1.28 11.06 26.38
N ARG A 70 -0.43 11.69 25.56
CA ARG A 70 -0.78 12.79 24.66
C ARG A 70 0.27 12.92 23.55
N PHE A 71 -0.09 13.51 22.43
CA PHE A 71 0.84 14.00 21.41
C PHE A 71 0.80 15.52 21.36
N ASP A 72 1.91 16.22 21.57
CA ASP A 72 1.93 17.68 21.55
C ASP A 72 2.53 18.25 20.27
N LEU A 73 1.95 19.35 19.82
CA LEU A 73 2.48 20.11 18.69
C LEU A 73 3.79 20.78 19.09
N THR A 74 4.80 20.58 18.25
CA THR A 74 6.06 21.33 18.29
C THR A 74 5.81 22.72 17.71
N PRO A 75 6.21 23.83 18.37
CA PRO A 75 6.05 25.18 17.84
C PRO A 75 6.67 25.32 16.44
N LEU A 76 6.04 26.11 15.55
CA LEU A 76 6.50 26.24 14.16
C LEU A 76 7.94 26.77 14.05
N GLU A 77 8.35 27.64 14.97
CA GLU A 77 9.72 28.19 15.03
C GLU A 77 10.76 27.09 15.28
N GLN A 78 10.38 26.07 16.05
CA GLN A 78 11.24 24.90 16.31
C GLN A 78 11.11 23.86 15.20
N LEU A 79 9.93 23.75 14.59
CA LEU A 79 9.65 22.80 13.51
C LEU A 79 10.37 23.17 12.21
N GLY A 80 10.50 24.46 11.91
CA GLY A 80 11.27 24.98 10.78
C GLY A 80 10.65 24.72 9.39
N ARG A 81 9.40 24.25 9.32
CA ARG A 81 8.66 23.93 8.09
C ARG A 81 7.14 23.96 8.34
N PRO A 82 6.30 23.95 7.29
CA PRO A 82 4.85 23.77 7.43
C PRO A 82 4.49 22.44 8.08
N ARG A 83 3.39 22.37 8.85
CA ARG A 83 2.77 21.10 9.27
C ARG A 83 2.17 20.41 8.05
N ILE A 84 2.58 19.17 7.82
CA ILE A 84 2.08 18.36 6.72
C ILE A 84 0.77 17.72 7.16
N ASP A 85 -0.26 17.79 6.31
CA ASP A 85 -1.52 17.09 6.56
C ASP A 85 -1.34 15.58 6.34
N VAL A 86 -2.11 14.77 7.06
CA VAL A 86 -1.96 13.32 7.04
C VAL A 86 -3.28 12.64 6.81
N LEU A 87 -3.36 11.79 5.79
CA LEU A 87 -4.40 10.77 5.67
C LEU A 87 -3.89 9.48 6.35
N ALA A 88 -4.32 9.22 7.58
CA ALA A 88 -3.96 8.02 8.31
C ALA A 88 -4.91 6.87 7.96
N ASN A 89 -4.50 6.01 7.02
CA ASN A 89 -5.28 4.85 6.62
C ASN A 89 -4.90 3.63 7.49
N LEU A 90 -5.83 3.18 8.32
CA LEU A 90 -5.65 2.08 9.25
C LEU A 90 -6.05 0.76 8.62
N SER A 91 -5.27 -0.28 8.89
CA SER A 91 -5.81 -1.64 8.81
C SER A 91 -6.85 -1.89 9.89
N GLY A 92 -7.84 -2.76 9.64
CA GLY A 92 -8.80 -3.17 10.66
C GLY A 92 -8.13 -3.74 11.93
N ILE A 93 -7.00 -4.45 11.77
CA ILE A 93 -6.20 -4.94 12.90
C ILE A 93 -5.64 -3.78 13.73
N PHE A 94 -5.13 -2.72 13.10
CA PHE A 94 -4.63 -1.55 13.81
C PHE A 94 -5.75 -0.83 14.56
N ARG A 95 -6.89 -0.60 13.89
CA ARG A 95 -8.10 -0.02 14.48
C ARG A 95 -8.49 -0.74 15.77
N ASP A 96 -8.56 -2.07 15.73
CA ASP A 96 -9.07 -2.87 16.84
C ASP A 96 -8.04 -3.05 17.97
N SER A 97 -6.75 -3.08 17.63
CA SER A 97 -5.67 -3.32 18.60
C SER A 97 -5.17 -2.06 19.31
N PHE A 98 -5.34 -0.88 18.68
CA PHE A 98 -4.71 0.37 19.11
C PHE A 98 -5.70 1.53 19.27
N ALA A 99 -6.92 1.26 19.73
CA ALA A 99 -7.96 2.26 19.94
C ALA A 99 -7.48 3.50 20.73
N ASN A 100 -6.66 3.29 21.77
CA ASN A 100 -6.08 4.40 22.53
C ASN A 100 -5.14 5.28 21.70
N VAL A 101 -4.38 4.71 20.75
CA VAL A 101 -3.51 5.48 19.85
C VAL A 101 -4.34 6.25 18.84
N VAL A 102 -5.41 5.65 18.34
CA VAL A 102 -6.39 6.29 17.44
C VAL A 102 -7.01 7.52 18.10
N GLU A 103 -7.45 7.41 19.36
CA GLU A 103 -7.99 8.54 20.12
C GLU A 103 -6.96 9.66 20.32
N LEU A 104 -5.70 9.32 20.59
CA LEU A 104 -4.63 10.31 20.76
C LEU A 104 -4.27 11.01 19.43
N LEU A 105 -4.29 10.29 18.31
CA LEU A 105 -4.07 10.87 16.98
C LEU A 105 -5.22 11.80 16.59
N ASP A 106 -6.47 11.42 16.85
CA ASP A 106 -7.63 12.27 16.55
C ASP A 106 -7.60 13.57 17.37
N ASP A 107 -7.30 13.47 18.67
CA ASP A 107 -7.08 14.65 19.52
C ASP A 107 -5.96 15.57 18.98
N LEU A 108 -4.87 14.99 18.48
CA LEU A 108 -3.80 15.73 17.84
C LEU A 108 -4.28 16.45 16.57
N PHE A 109 -4.99 15.78 15.66
CA PHE A 109 -5.45 16.37 14.41
C PHE A 109 -6.43 17.51 14.65
N ARG A 110 -7.34 17.37 15.63
CA ARG A 110 -8.24 18.46 16.05
C ARG A 110 -7.45 19.68 16.53
N ARG A 111 -6.50 19.47 17.45
CA ARG A 111 -5.65 20.57 17.96
C ARG A 111 -4.77 21.20 16.88
N ALA A 112 -4.30 20.42 15.92
CA ALA A 112 -3.52 20.92 14.78
C ALA A 112 -4.37 21.80 13.85
N ALA A 113 -5.61 21.40 13.57
CA ALA A 113 -6.54 22.19 12.76
C ALA A 113 -6.97 23.50 13.44
N GLU A 114 -7.07 23.51 14.78
CA GLU A 114 -7.47 24.66 15.59
C GLU A 114 -6.30 25.57 16.00
N ALA A 115 -5.05 25.18 15.74
CA ALA A 115 -3.87 25.93 16.14
C ALA A 115 -3.89 27.36 15.55
N ASP A 116 -3.44 28.34 16.34
CA ASP A 116 -3.32 29.73 15.91
C ASP A 116 -2.07 29.94 15.04
N GLU A 117 -2.12 29.35 13.84
CA GLU A 117 -1.05 29.34 12.85
C GLU A 117 -1.60 29.77 11.48
N PRO A 118 -0.77 30.35 10.60
CA PRO A 118 -1.17 30.65 9.24
C PRO A 118 -1.33 29.36 8.43
N SER A 119 -2.37 29.29 7.58
CA SER A 119 -2.68 28.10 6.77
C SER A 119 -1.54 27.66 5.84
N GLU A 120 -0.71 28.60 5.37
CA GLU A 120 0.48 28.29 4.54
C GLU A 120 1.59 27.54 5.31
N MET A 121 1.55 27.58 6.66
CA MET A 121 2.45 26.82 7.52
C MET A 121 1.75 25.67 8.25
N ASN A 122 0.47 25.44 7.99
CA ASN A 122 -0.31 24.39 8.62
C ASN A 122 -1.35 23.86 7.62
N PHE A 123 -0.97 22.83 6.87
CA PHE A 123 -1.82 22.26 5.83
C PHE A 123 -3.03 21.50 6.41
N ILE A 124 -2.94 21.00 7.65
CA ILE A 124 -4.08 20.41 8.36
C ILE A 124 -5.18 21.46 8.54
N LYS A 125 -4.81 22.65 9.05
CA LYS A 125 -5.73 23.79 9.19
C LYS A 125 -6.23 24.28 7.84
N LYS A 126 -5.34 24.43 6.85
CA LYS A 126 -5.70 24.83 5.47
C LYS A 126 -6.81 23.95 4.91
N HIS A 127 -6.65 22.63 4.95
CA HIS A 127 -7.60 21.68 4.40
C HIS A 127 -8.87 21.57 5.25
N SER A 128 -8.76 21.64 6.58
CA SER A 128 -9.94 21.67 7.45
C SER A 128 -10.81 22.91 7.22
N LEU A 129 -10.20 24.08 7.01
CA LEU A 129 -10.95 25.30 6.66
C LEU A 129 -11.63 25.18 5.28
N ALA A 130 -10.98 24.54 4.30
CA ALA A 130 -11.58 24.30 2.99
C ALA A 130 -12.83 23.38 3.10
N LEU A 131 -12.72 22.29 3.88
CA LEU A 131 -13.86 21.41 4.19
C LEU A 131 -15.01 22.16 4.87
N GLN A 132 -14.71 23.02 5.85
CA GLN A 132 -15.72 23.83 6.54
C GLN A 132 -16.40 24.85 5.61
N ALA A 133 -15.64 25.48 4.71
CA ALA A 133 -16.17 26.43 3.75
C ALA A 133 -17.16 25.78 2.76
N GLU A 134 -17.00 24.48 2.51
CA GLU A 134 -17.92 23.66 1.71
C GLU A 134 -19.08 23.08 2.53
N GLY A 135 -19.14 23.34 3.83
CA GLY A 135 -20.18 22.82 4.73
C GLY A 135 -20.04 21.34 5.07
N ILE A 136 -18.85 20.76 4.88
CA ILE A 136 -18.58 19.35 5.17
C ILE A 136 -18.29 19.18 6.67
N ASP A 137 -19.11 18.40 7.34
CA ASP A 137 -18.95 18.04 8.75
C ASP A 137 -17.68 17.20 9.01
N ALA A 138 -17.22 17.19 10.26
CA ALA A 138 -16.01 16.48 10.67
C ALA A 138 -14.77 16.84 9.84
N SER A 139 -14.62 18.14 9.54
CA SER A 139 -13.51 18.72 8.77
C SER A 139 -12.09 18.40 9.29
N THR A 140 -11.96 17.94 10.52
CA THR A 140 -10.69 17.52 11.16
C THR A 140 -10.43 16.01 11.09
N ALA A 141 -11.36 15.21 10.53
CA ALA A 141 -11.19 13.78 10.40
C ALA A 141 -10.03 13.46 9.44
N ARG A 142 -9.08 12.66 9.94
CA ARG A 142 -7.87 12.24 9.22
C ARG A 142 -7.56 10.75 9.36
N ILE A 143 -8.32 10.05 10.20
CA ILE A 143 -8.10 8.65 10.53
C ILE A 143 -9.22 7.84 9.92
N PHE A 144 -8.87 6.93 9.01
CA PHE A 144 -9.80 6.20 8.16
C PHE A 144 -9.51 4.71 8.16
N SER A 145 -10.54 3.89 8.07
CA SER A 145 -10.44 2.43 8.03
C SER A 145 -11.72 1.84 7.41
N ASN A 146 -11.81 0.52 7.40
CA ASN A 146 -13.05 -0.21 7.14
C ASN A 146 -14.16 0.08 8.16
N PRO A 147 -15.45 -0.20 7.84
CA PRO A 147 -16.53 -0.22 8.82
C PRO A 147 -16.18 -1.04 10.05
N ALA A 148 -16.80 -0.73 11.20
CA ALA A 148 -16.56 -1.48 12.42
C ALA A 148 -16.93 -2.97 12.22
N GLY A 149 -16.02 -3.88 12.56
CA GLY A 149 -16.19 -5.32 12.34
C GLY A 149 -15.73 -5.83 10.98
N ASP A 150 -15.51 -4.94 10.01
CA ASP A 150 -15.03 -5.29 8.67
C ASP A 150 -13.50 -5.18 8.56
N TYR A 151 -12.94 -5.92 7.60
CA TYR A 151 -11.52 -5.96 7.27
C TYR A 151 -11.34 -6.08 5.74
N GLY A 152 -10.20 -5.62 5.23
CA GLY A 152 -9.82 -5.78 3.84
C GLY A 152 -10.49 -4.76 2.90
N SER A 153 -9.84 -4.50 1.78
CA SER A 153 -10.27 -3.49 0.81
C SER A 153 -11.17 -4.03 -0.29
N MET A 154 -11.39 -5.34 -0.38
CA MET A 154 -12.07 -6.03 -1.50
C MET A 154 -11.33 -5.97 -2.84
N VAL A 155 -10.19 -5.27 -2.91
CA VAL A 155 -9.40 -5.12 -4.14
C VAL A 155 -8.68 -6.42 -4.47
N ASN A 156 -8.14 -7.11 -3.47
CA ASN A 156 -7.47 -8.40 -3.66
C ASN A 156 -8.43 -9.48 -4.18
N GLU A 157 -9.68 -9.49 -3.71
CA GLU A 157 -10.75 -10.37 -4.17
C GLU A 157 -11.09 -10.10 -5.63
N ARG A 158 -11.25 -8.83 -6.02
CA ARG A 158 -11.50 -8.43 -7.42
C ARG A 158 -10.35 -8.84 -8.35
N ILE A 159 -9.11 -8.56 -7.95
CA ILE A 159 -7.92 -9.00 -8.70
C ILE A 159 -7.90 -10.53 -8.82
N GLY A 160 -8.14 -11.25 -7.72
CA GLY A 160 -8.18 -12.72 -7.71
C GLY A 160 -9.25 -13.28 -8.64
N ALA A 161 -10.46 -12.72 -8.61
CA ALA A 161 -11.59 -13.12 -9.44
C ALA A 161 -11.46 -12.64 -10.91
N ALA A 162 -10.51 -11.75 -11.21
CA ALA A 162 -10.45 -10.99 -12.47
C ALA A 162 -11.73 -10.15 -12.74
N ASP A 163 -12.44 -9.77 -11.67
CA ASP A 163 -13.69 -9.01 -11.71
C ASP A 163 -13.43 -7.50 -11.55
N TRP A 164 -12.79 -6.95 -12.58
CA TRP A 164 -12.45 -5.53 -12.69
C TRP A 164 -12.14 -5.18 -14.15
N GLU A 165 -12.44 -3.96 -14.57
CA GLU A 165 -12.19 -3.49 -15.95
C GLU A 165 -10.92 -2.64 -16.05
N ASN A 166 -10.70 -1.74 -15.10
CA ASN A 166 -9.57 -0.81 -15.10
C ASN A 166 -9.14 -0.44 -13.67
N GLY A 167 -8.05 0.32 -13.56
CA GLY A 167 -7.50 0.71 -12.25
C GLY A 167 -8.42 1.60 -11.42
N GLU A 168 -9.20 2.49 -12.05
CA GLU A 168 -10.11 3.41 -11.37
C GLU A 168 -11.16 2.66 -10.54
N GLU A 169 -11.71 1.57 -11.09
CA GLU A 169 -12.66 0.70 -10.37
C GLU A 169 -12.04 0.07 -9.10
N LEU A 170 -10.75 -0.25 -9.14
CA LEU A 170 -10.03 -0.77 -7.97
C LEU A 170 -9.82 0.32 -6.91
N GLY A 171 -9.51 1.55 -7.36
CA GLY A 171 -9.45 2.73 -6.49
C GLY A 171 -10.80 3.03 -5.83
N ASP A 172 -11.89 3.01 -6.60
CA ASP A 172 -13.26 3.20 -6.11
C ASP A 172 -13.67 2.10 -5.12
N THR A 173 -13.31 0.85 -5.41
CA THR A 173 -13.53 -0.28 -4.50
C THR A 173 -12.84 -0.03 -3.17
N TRP A 174 -11.56 0.34 -3.19
CA TRP A 174 -10.83 0.67 -1.98
C TRP A 174 -11.45 1.86 -1.23
N GLN A 175 -11.79 2.94 -1.94
CA GLN A 175 -12.36 4.15 -1.33
C GLN A 175 -13.70 3.84 -0.64
N SER A 176 -14.58 3.09 -1.30
CA SER A 176 -15.89 2.70 -0.76
C SER A 176 -15.77 1.94 0.56
N ARG A 177 -14.68 1.17 0.71
CA ARG A 177 -14.42 0.35 1.91
C ARG A 177 -13.55 1.01 2.95
N ASN A 178 -12.88 2.12 2.65
CA ASN A 178 -11.96 2.79 3.58
C ASN A 178 -12.40 4.21 3.96
N SER A 179 -13.57 4.67 3.52
CA SER A 179 -14.09 6.02 3.82
C SER A 179 -14.80 6.12 5.18
N PHE A 180 -14.41 5.33 6.19
CA PHE A 180 -15.03 5.34 7.51
C PHE A 180 -14.06 5.90 8.54
N SER A 181 -14.42 7.00 9.18
CA SER A 181 -13.55 7.70 10.13
C SER A 181 -13.64 7.14 11.55
N TYR A 182 -12.53 7.30 12.27
CA TYR A 182 -12.37 6.83 13.65
C TYR A 182 -11.74 7.91 14.52
N GLY A 183 -12.11 7.93 15.80
CA GLY A 183 -11.58 8.90 16.75
C GLY A 183 -12.36 8.92 18.05
N ARG A 184 -12.16 9.97 18.84
CA ARG A 184 -12.82 10.13 20.14
C ARG A 184 -14.33 10.31 19.95
N GLY A 185 -15.08 9.31 20.39
CA GLY A 185 -16.54 9.25 20.25
C GLY A 185 -17.03 8.86 18.86
N GLU A 186 -16.12 8.42 17.96
CA GLU A 186 -16.46 8.04 16.58
C GLU A 186 -15.89 6.66 16.24
N GLN A 187 -16.75 5.76 15.76
CA GLN A 187 -16.40 4.38 15.46
C GLN A 187 -16.98 3.98 14.10
N GLY A 188 -16.23 4.27 13.03
CA GLY A 188 -16.57 3.84 11.68
C GLY A 188 -17.73 4.63 11.06
N VAL A 189 -17.74 5.95 11.21
CA VAL A 189 -18.75 6.81 10.56
C VAL A 189 -18.33 7.08 9.12
N ALA A 190 -19.25 6.90 8.16
CA ALA A 190 -18.96 7.15 6.75
C ALA A 190 -18.70 8.65 6.50
N ARG A 191 -17.53 8.97 5.92
CA ARG A 191 -17.10 10.33 5.52
C ARG A 191 -16.54 10.35 4.08
N PRO A 192 -17.30 9.94 3.06
CA PRO A 192 -16.82 9.88 1.68
C PRO A 192 -16.39 11.25 1.13
N GLU A 193 -17.04 12.34 1.56
CA GLU A 193 -16.69 13.70 1.12
C GLU A 193 -15.34 14.16 1.69
N VAL A 194 -15.08 13.90 2.99
CA VAL A 194 -13.78 14.17 3.61
C VAL A 194 -12.68 13.33 2.96
N MET A 195 -12.91 12.03 2.77
CA MET A 195 -11.95 11.14 2.10
C MET A 195 -11.60 11.66 0.70
N ARG A 196 -12.61 12.02 -0.11
CA ARG A 196 -12.40 12.56 -1.46
C ARG A 196 -11.50 13.81 -1.45
N LYS A 197 -11.72 14.71 -0.49
CA LYS A 197 -10.93 15.95 -0.34
C LYS A 197 -9.50 15.68 0.10
N LEU A 198 -9.28 14.72 1.00
CA LEU A 198 -7.92 14.31 1.39
C LEU A 198 -7.17 13.64 0.25
N LEU A 199 -7.84 12.80 -0.55
CA LEU A 199 -7.26 12.19 -1.74
C LEU A 199 -6.88 13.26 -2.78
N GLN A 200 -7.70 14.30 -2.95
CA GLN A 200 -7.41 15.44 -3.84
C GLN A 200 -6.14 16.21 -3.45
N THR A 201 -5.79 16.26 -2.16
CA THR A 201 -4.60 16.96 -1.68
C THR A 201 -3.42 16.02 -1.40
N THR A 202 -3.58 14.71 -1.58
CA THR A 202 -2.53 13.72 -1.32
C THR A 202 -1.44 13.78 -2.38
N ASP A 203 -0.25 14.22 -1.98
CA ASP A 203 0.94 14.32 -2.83
C ASP A 203 1.82 13.08 -2.78
N ARG A 204 1.80 12.38 -1.65
CA ARG A 204 2.62 11.20 -1.44
C ARG A 204 1.95 10.20 -0.53
N ILE A 205 2.20 8.93 -0.79
CA ILE A 205 1.81 7.80 0.06
C ILE A 205 3.07 7.21 0.68
N VAL A 206 2.97 6.78 1.93
CA VAL A 206 4.06 6.12 2.67
C VAL A 206 3.63 4.73 3.09
N GLN A 207 4.44 3.74 2.72
CA GLN A 207 4.33 2.35 3.12
C GLN A 207 5.59 1.95 3.91
N GLU A 208 5.41 1.60 5.18
CA GLU A 208 6.46 0.98 6.00
C GLU A 208 6.49 -0.53 5.77
N ILE A 209 7.66 -1.15 5.69
CA ILE A 209 7.81 -2.62 5.64
C ILE A 209 8.76 -3.04 6.75
N ASP A 210 8.26 -3.81 7.71
CA ASP A 210 9.00 -4.20 8.92
C ASP A 210 9.86 -5.47 8.76
N SER A 211 9.74 -6.19 7.63
CA SER A 211 10.21 -7.56 7.47
C SER A 211 10.99 -7.76 6.17
N VAL A 212 12.04 -8.60 6.22
CA VAL A 212 12.72 -9.11 5.01
C VAL A 212 11.95 -10.25 4.36
N GLU A 213 11.19 -10.99 5.16
CA GLU A 213 10.43 -12.16 4.75
C GLU A 213 9.20 -11.76 3.93
N TYR A 214 8.44 -10.78 4.41
CA TYR A 214 7.23 -10.28 3.76
C TYR A 214 7.44 -8.84 3.27
N GLY A 215 7.58 -8.69 1.96
CA GLY A 215 7.60 -7.43 1.22
C GLY A 215 6.34 -7.24 0.37
N LEU A 216 6.39 -6.24 -0.52
CA LEU A 216 5.28 -5.75 -1.34
C LEU A 216 4.66 -6.82 -2.24
N THR A 217 5.47 -7.76 -2.69
CA THR A 217 5.05 -8.84 -3.61
C THR A 217 4.65 -10.10 -2.86
N ASP A 218 4.77 -10.14 -1.53
CA ASP A 218 4.55 -11.35 -0.72
C ASP A 218 3.13 -11.55 -0.23
N ILE A 219 2.40 -10.47 -0.06
CA ILE A 219 1.02 -10.50 0.41
C ILE A 219 0.20 -9.50 -0.37
N GLN A 220 -1.08 -9.81 -0.54
CA GLN A 220 -2.01 -9.03 -1.36
C GLN A 220 -2.33 -7.65 -0.78
N GLU A 221 -2.17 -7.50 0.53
CA GLU A 221 -2.60 -6.37 1.34
C GLU A 221 -1.95 -5.07 0.88
N TYR A 222 -0.70 -5.13 0.41
CA TYR A 222 0.03 -3.94 -0.02
C TYR A 222 -0.50 -3.37 -1.34
N TYR A 223 -0.66 -4.17 -2.40
CA TYR A 223 -1.27 -3.64 -3.63
C TYR A 223 -2.75 -3.28 -3.41
N ALA A 224 -3.46 -4.09 -2.60
CA ALA A 224 -4.88 -3.92 -2.35
C ALA A 224 -5.21 -2.68 -1.50
N ASN A 225 -4.25 -2.13 -0.76
CA ASN A 225 -4.43 -0.92 0.03
C ASN A 225 -3.55 0.23 -0.45
N THR A 226 -2.24 0.06 -0.46
CA THR A 226 -1.29 1.11 -0.85
C THR A 226 -1.38 1.41 -2.33
N GLY A 227 -1.40 0.37 -3.16
CA GLY A 227 -1.61 0.54 -4.59
C GLY A 227 -2.98 1.15 -4.88
N ALA A 228 -4.04 0.57 -4.33
CA ALA A 228 -5.40 1.04 -4.59
C ALA A 228 -5.65 2.48 -4.08
N MET A 229 -5.10 2.86 -2.92
CA MET A 229 -5.13 4.24 -2.42
C MET A 229 -4.36 5.18 -3.35
N LYS A 230 -3.22 4.75 -3.92
CA LYS A 230 -2.50 5.51 -4.94
C LYS A 230 -3.38 5.76 -6.16
N ASN A 231 -4.04 4.72 -6.67
CA ASN A 231 -4.99 4.89 -7.77
C ASN A 231 -6.12 5.86 -7.39
N ALA A 232 -6.77 5.67 -6.24
CA ALA A 232 -7.86 6.53 -5.79
C ALA A 232 -7.43 8.00 -5.66
N ALA A 233 -6.21 8.26 -5.17
CA ALA A 233 -5.64 9.61 -5.10
C ALA A 233 -5.36 10.19 -6.49
N GLU A 234 -4.76 9.43 -7.41
CA GLU A 234 -4.54 9.88 -8.79
C GLU A 234 -5.88 10.19 -9.50
N THR A 235 -6.89 9.35 -9.34
CA THR A 235 -8.25 9.55 -9.87
C THR A 235 -8.89 10.82 -9.28
N ALA A 236 -8.83 11.00 -7.96
CA ALA A 236 -9.34 12.19 -7.29
C ALA A 236 -8.64 13.48 -7.76
N ARG A 237 -7.38 13.37 -8.20
CA ARG A 237 -6.57 14.46 -8.75
C ARG A 237 -6.62 14.56 -10.28
N ASN A 238 -7.65 14.01 -10.92
CA ASN A 238 -7.86 14.04 -12.37
C ASN A 238 -6.66 13.49 -13.15
N GLY A 239 -6.07 12.40 -12.67
CA GLY A 239 -4.94 11.71 -13.29
C GLY A 239 -3.56 12.26 -12.94
N ALA A 240 -3.46 13.31 -12.12
CA ALA A 240 -2.17 13.80 -11.65
C ALA A 240 -1.46 12.73 -10.80
N LYS A 241 -0.19 12.45 -11.11
CA LYS A 241 0.59 11.38 -10.46
C LYS A 241 0.81 11.66 -8.97
N VAL A 242 0.67 10.61 -8.17
CA VAL A 242 0.92 10.64 -6.72
C VAL A 242 2.15 9.77 -6.43
N SER A 243 3.13 10.32 -5.71
CA SER A 243 4.34 9.58 -5.38
C SER A 243 4.07 8.53 -4.30
N CYS A 244 4.78 7.41 -4.31
CA CYS A 244 4.70 6.41 -3.24
C CYS A 244 6.09 6.05 -2.74
N SER A 245 6.31 6.23 -1.43
CA SER A 245 7.57 5.98 -0.73
C SER A 245 7.46 4.73 0.10
N VAL A 246 8.38 3.81 -0.12
CA VAL A 246 8.49 2.56 0.62
C VAL A 246 9.71 2.66 1.52
N VAL A 247 9.51 2.37 2.80
CA VAL A 247 10.56 2.43 3.82
C VAL A 247 10.68 1.07 4.47
N GLU A 248 11.84 0.43 4.30
CA GLU A 248 12.15 -0.85 4.91
C GLU A 248 12.78 -0.66 6.29
N THR A 249 12.01 -0.89 7.36
CA THR A 249 12.41 -0.56 8.73
C THR A 249 13.08 -1.72 9.48
N TYR A 250 13.27 -2.87 8.84
CA TYR A 250 14.12 -3.95 9.36
C TYR A 250 15.62 -3.63 9.31
N GLY A 251 16.01 -2.64 8.49
CA GLY A 251 17.39 -2.22 8.28
C GLY A 251 17.83 -1.01 9.10
N LYS A 252 19.13 -0.69 9.01
CA LYS A 252 19.69 0.57 9.52
C LYS A 252 19.43 1.75 8.59
N ASP A 253 19.30 1.49 7.28
CA ASP A 253 19.02 2.51 6.29
C ASP A 253 17.54 2.88 6.36
N LEU A 254 17.26 4.16 6.65
CA LEU A 254 15.91 4.70 6.80
C LEU A 254 15.49 5.56 5.60
N ARG A 255 16.27 5.52 4.51
CA ARG A 255 15.95 6.30 3.31
C ARG A 255 14.77 5.64 2.58
N PRO A 256 13.71 6.40 2.24
CA PRO A 256 12.64 5.89 1.40
C PRO A 256 13.18 5.56 0.01
N ARG A 257 12.59 4.55 -0.61
CA ARG A 257 12.71 4.30 -2.05
C ARG A 257 11.37 4.50 -2.71
N ASP A 258 11.38 4.94 -3.96
CA ASP A 258 10.15 4.97 -4.75
C ASP A 258 9.58 3.55 -4.91
N LEU A 259 8.25 3.46 -4.96
CA LEU A 259 7.53 2.20 -5.07
C LEU A 259 8.03 1.36 -6.25
N GLU A 260 8.15 1.95 -7.43
CA GLU A 260 8.57 1.26 -8.64
C GLU A 260 10.01 0.75 -8.51
N ALA A 261 10.90 1.51 -7.88
CA ALA A 261 12.26 1.05 -7.60
C ALA A 261 12.29 -0.14 -6.64
N THR A 262 11.40 -0.14 -5.64
CA THR A 262 11.27 -1.24 -4.66
C THR A 262 10.68 -2.49 -5.32
N LEU A 263 9.63 -2.36 -6.14
CA LEU A 263 9.05 -3.46 -6.91
C LEU A 263 10.09 -4.11 -7.84
N ARG A 264 10.86 -3.31 -8.59
CA ARG A 264 11.95 -3.84 -9.45
C ARG A 264 12.98 -4.62 -8.63
N LEU A 265 13.34 -4.15 -7.44
CA LEU A 265 14.27 -4.85 -6.54
C LEU A 265 13.66 -6.17 -6.03
N GLU A 266 12.40 -6.16 -5.60
CA GLU A 266 11.71 -7.36 -5.12
C GLU A 266 11.59 -8.42 -6.22
N TYR A 267 11.18 -8.05 -7.43
CA TYR A 267 11.10 -9.00 -8.53
C TYR A 267 12.47 -9.59 -8.86
N ARG A 268 13.56 -8.80 -8.88
CA ARG A 268 14.93 -9.31 -9.10
C ARG A 268 15.43 -10.21 -7.98
N SER A 269 15.02 -9.96 -6.73
CA SER A 269 15.53 -10.71 -5.57
C SER A 269 14.69 -11.95 -5.24
N LYS A 270 13.42 -11.98 -5.66
CA LYS A 270 12.46 -13.07 -5.42
C LYS A 270 11.99 -13.71 -6.73
N LEU A 271 10.88 -13.24 -7.31
CA LEU A 271 10.20 -13.90 -8.42
C LEU A 271 11.12 -14.26 -9.60
N LEU A 272 12.09 -13.41 -9.93
CA LEU A 272 12.99 -13.61 -11.08
C LEU A 272 14.39 -14.07 -10.67
N ASN A 273 14.61 -14.32 -9.37
CA ASN A 273 15.86 -14.85 -8.87
C ASN A 273 15.88 -16.38 -9.09
N PRO A 274 16.83 -16.93 -9.89
CA PRO A 274 16.87 -18.37 -10.15
C PRO A 274 16.97 -19.21 -8.87
N LYS A 275 17.69 -18.72 -7.85
CA LYS A 275 17.80 -19.41 -6.56
C LYS A 275 16.47 -19.51 -5.83
N TRP A 276 15.64 -18.46 -5.92
CA TRP A 276 14.32 -18.46 -5.31
C TRP A 276 13.37 -19.34 -6.11
N ALA A 277 13.33 -19.18 -7.44
CA ALA A 277 12.50 -19.94 -8.36
C ALA A 277 12.70 -21.45 -8.22
N GLU A 278 13.95 -21.92 -8.29
CA GLU A 278 14.30 -23.34 -8.14
C GLU A 278 13.91 -23.89 -6.77
N ARG A 279 14.18 -23.12 -5.71
CA ARG A 279 13.91 -23.55 -4.33
C ARG A 279 12.42 -23.62 -4.05
N MET A 280 11.63 -22.65 -4.51
CA MET A 280 10.18 -22.67 -4.37
C MET A 280 9.56 -23.79 -5.18
N ALA A 281 9.92 -23.94 -6.45
CA ALA A 281 9.42 -25.05 -7.27
C ALA A 281 9.80 -26.44 -6.71
N ALA A 282 10.81 -26.54 -5.84
CA ALA A 282 11.17 -27.78 -5.15
C ALA A 282 10.37 -28.06 -3.86
N GLN A 283 9.54 -27.12 -3.36
CA GLN A 283 8.71 -27.29 -2.15
C GLN A 283 7.35 -27.95 -2.42
N GLY A 284 7.19 -28.64 -3.56
CA GLY A 284 5.94 -29.30 -3.91
C GLY A 284 4.80 -28.31 -4.12
N SER A 285 3.59 -28.70 -3.69
CA SER A 285 2.36 -27.94 -3.96
C SER A 285 2.36 -26.52 -3.38
N GLY A 286 2.89 -26.35 -2.17
CA GLY A 286 2.96 -25.05 -1.50
C GLY A 286 3.90 -24.07 -2.21
N GLY A 287 5.04 -24.53 -2.69
CA GLY A 287 5.96 -23.65 -3.43
C GLY A 287 5.45 -23.26 -4.82
N ALA A 288 4.74 -24.15 -5.51
CA ALA A 288 4.04 -23.81 -6.75
C ALA A 288 2.91 -22.79 -6.50
N TYR A 289 2.19 -22.92 -5.37
CA TYR A 289 1.19 -21.94 -4.95
C TYR A 289 1.83 -20.56 -4.70
N GLU A 290 2.94 -20.48 -3.98
CA GLU A 290 3.65 -19.21 -3.75
C GLU A 290 4.05 -18.51 -5.05
N ILE A 291 4.62 -19.24 -6.01
CA ILE A 291 4.96 -18.69 -7.34
C ILE A 291 3.70 -18.15 -8.03
N SER A 292 2.61 -18.91 -8.02
CA SER A 292 1.32 -18.48 -8.56
C SER A 292 0.80 -17.20 -7.89
N GLN A 293 0.92 -17.08 -6.57
CA GLN A 293 0.50 -15.87 -5.85
C GLN A 293 1.36 -14.65 -6.24
N ARG A 294 2.66 -14.83 -6.55
CA ARG A 294 3.50 -13.73 -7.06
C ARG A 294 3.07 -13.23 -8.43
N MET A 295 2.60 -14.12 -9.29
CA MET A 295 2.01 -13.72 -10.56
C MET A 295 0.72 -12.92 -10.33
N THR A 296 -0.13 -13.33 -9.40
CA THR A 296 -1.33 -12.56 -9.02
C THR A 296 -0.96 -11.18 -8.45
N ALA A 297 0.06 -11.11 -7.59
CA ALA A 297 0.55 -9.85 -7.03
C ALA A 297 1.12 -8.91 -8.10
N LEU A 298 1.78 -9.45 -9.13
CA LEU A 298 2.25 -8.68 -10.28
C LEU A 298 1.09 -8.00 -11.03
N LEU A 299 -0.03 -8.70 -11.26
CA LEU A 299 -1.24 -8.05 -11.78
C LEU A 299 -1.84 -7.07 -10.79
N GLY A 300 -1.84 -7.38 -9.49
CA GLY A 300 -2.34 -6.47 -8.45
C GLY A 300 -1.62 -5.13 -8.49
N TRP A 301 -0.28 -5.13 -8.53
CA TRP A 301 0.52 -3.91 -8.67
C TRP A 301 0.32 -3.24 -10.03
N GLY A 302 0.22 -4.01 -11.12
CA GLY A 302 -0.10 -3.48 -12.44
C GLY A 302 -1.43 -2.73 -12.47
N GLY A 303 -2.50 -3.32 -11.91
CA GLY A 303 -3.85 -2.75 -11.92
C GLY A 303 -4.02 -1.57 -10.99
N THR A 304 -3.35 -1.60 -9.83
CA THR A 304 -3.51 -0.56 -8.81
C THR A 304 -2.52 0.59 -8.95
N THR A 305 -1.39 0.42 -9.64
CA THR A 305 -0.37 1.49 -9.72
C THR A 305 0.09 1.83 -11.14
N GLY A 306 -0.30 1.01 -12.13
CA GLY A 306 0.20 1.12 -13.48
C GLY A 306 1.63 0.58 -13.64
N PHE A 307 2.07 -0.32 -12.74
CA PHE A 307 3.38 -0.98 -12.87
C PHE A 307 3.36 -1.89 -14.11
N GLN A 308 3.98 -1.43 -15.19
CA GLN A 308 4.00 -2.08 -16.50
C GLN A 308 5.44 -2.15 -17.01
N GLU A 309 6.17 -3.17 -16.59
CA GLU A 309 7.55 -3.39 -17.01
C GLU A 309 7.67 -4.75 -17.70
N ASP A 310 7.70 -4.74 -19.04
CA ASP A 310 7.66 -5.95 -19.86
C ASP A 310 8.73 -6.97 -19.46
N TRP A 311 9.95 -6.52 -19.12
CA TRP A 311 11.03 -7.42 -18.72
C TRP A 311 10.70 -8.29 -17.50
N VAL A 312 9.78 -7.84 -16.62
CA VAL A 312 9.34 -8.63 -15.46
C VAL A 312 8.45 -9.77 -15.91
N PHE A 313 7.51 -9.48 -16.81
CA PHE A 313 6.59 -10.47 -17.37
C PHE A 313 7.31 -11.44 -18.33
N ASP A 314 8.18 -10.92 -19.20
CA ASP A 314 8.98 -11.73 -20.13
C ASP A 314 9.82 -12.76 -19.38
N GLN A 315 10.60 -12.33 -18.39
CA GLN A 315 11.43 -13.26 -17.61
C GLN A 315 10.59 -14.22 -16.76
N ALA A 316 9.42 -13.80 -16.27
CA ALA A 316 8.51 -14.70 -15.57
C ALA A 316 7.92 -15.76 -16.52
N ALA A 317 7.54 -15.37 -17.75
CA ALA A 317 7.06 -16.28 -18.78
C ALA A 317 8.15 -17.29 -19.16
N ASP A 318 9.35 -16.81 -19.47
CA ASP A 318 10.52 -17.64 -19.78
C ASP A 318 10.80 -18.65 -18.67
N THR A 319 10.80 -18.19 -17.41
CA THR A 319 11.17 -19.03 -16.26
C THR A 319 10.09 -20.04 -15.90
N TYR A 320 8.83 -19.64 -15.84
CA TYR A 320 7.79 -20.42 -15.19
C TYR A 320 6.85 -21.14 -16.16
N ALA A 321 6.73 -20.68 -17.40
CA ALA A 321 5.81 -21.24 -18.38
C ALA A 321 6.53 -21.83 -19.61
N LEU A 322 7.56 -21.16 -20.12
CA LEU A 322 8.23 -21.55 -21.37
C LEU A 322 9.47 -22.43 -21.17
N ASP A 323 10.06 -22.47 -19.98
CA ASP A 323 11.01 -23.52 -19.60
C ASP A 323 10.27 -24.83 -19.32
N ASP A 324 10.41 -25.79 -20.24
CA ASP A 324 9.72 -27.09 -20.18
C ASP A 324 9.94 -27.83 -18.86
N ALA A 325 11.15 -27.74 -18.28
CA ALA A 325 11.47 -28.46 -17.05
C ALA A 325 10.83 -27.80 -15.82
N MET A 326 10.78 -26.47 -15.77
CA MET A 326 10.07 -25.73 -14.74
C MET A 326 8.57 -25.91 -14.87
N ALA A 327 8.02 -25.73 -16.08
CA ALA A 327 6.59 -25.89 -16.36
C ALA A 327 6.10 -27.29 -15.97
N ALA A 328 6.80 -28.35 -16.39
CA ALA A 328 6.45 -29.72 -16.03
C ALA A 328 6.51 -29.96 -14.51
N LYS A 329 7.47 -29.35 -13.82
CA LYS A 329 7.61 -29.45 -12.36
C LYS A 329 6.45 -28.74 -11.64
N LEU A 330 6.10 -27.53 -12.05
CA LEU A 330 5.00 -26.76 -11.47
C LEU A 330 3.64 -27.44 -11.73
N ARG A 331 3.40 -27.85 -12.98
CA ARG A 331 2.20 -28.62 -13.39
C ARG A 331 2.04 -29.87 -12.54
N LYS A 332 3.11 -30.66 -12.34
CA LYS A 332 3.09 -31.85 -11.49
C LYS A 332 2.82 -31.54 -10.02
N ASN A 333 3.43 -30.47 -9.49
CA ASN A 333 3.34 -30.14 -8.07
C ASN A 333 1.98 -29.56 -7.68
N ASN A 334 1.40 -28.72 -8.55
CA ASN A 334 0.12 -28.07 -8.34
C ASN A 334 -0.47 -27.61 -9.69
N PRO A 335 -1.31 -28.45 -10.33
CA PRO A 335 -1.99 -28.13 -11.58
C PRO A 335 -2.76 -26.81 -11.55
N GLN A 336 -3.50 -26.53 -10.46
CA GLN A 336 -4.30 -25.31 -10.32
C GLN A 336 -3.43 -24.06 -10.21
N ALA A 337 -2.31 -24.14 -9.47
CA ALA A 337 -1.37 -23.02 -9.38
C ALA A 337 -0.71 -22.74 -10.73
N PHE A 338 -0.32 -23.79 -11.47
CA PHE A 338 0.25 -23.61 -12.81
C PHE A 338 -0.77 -23.02 -13.80
N GLN A 339 -2.02 -23.51 -13.80
CA GLN A 339 -3.10 -22.91 -14.58
C GLN A 339 -3.29 -21.43 -14.23
N ASN A 340 -3.22 -21.06 -12.94
CA ASN A 340 -3.31 -19.66 -12.53
C ASN A 340 -2.13 -18.82 -13.05
N ILE A 341 -0.89 -19.32 -13.04
CA ILE A 341 0.27 -18.62 -13.65
C ILE A 341 -0.03 -18.24 -15.10
N LEU A 342 -0.48 -19.21 -15.90
CA LEU A 342 -0.83 -19.00 -17.31
C LEU A 342 -2.00 -18.01 -17.47
N LYS A 343 -3.06 -18.18 -16.67
CA LYS A 343 -4.22 -17.29 -16.64
C LYS A 343 -3.82 -15.84 -16.38
N ARG A 344 -2.96 -15.63 -15.37
CA ARG A 344 -2.46 -14.30 -14.98
C ARG A 344 -1.62 -13.67 -16.10
N MET A 345 -0.74 -14.43 -16.75
CA MET A 345 0.04 -13.92 -17.89
C MET A 345 -0.85 -13.50 -19.06
N LEU A 346 -1.81 -14.36 -19.44
CA LEU A 346 -2.77 -14.05 -20.51
C LEU A 346 -3.66 -12.85 -20.16
N GLU A 347 -4.07 -12.73 -18.90
CA GLU A 347 -4.83 -11.57 -18.43
C GLU A 347 -4.00 -10.29 -18.49
N ALA A 348 -2.73 -10.32 -18.06
CA ALA A 348 -1.84 -9.17 -18.14
C ALA A 348 -1.69 -8.68 -19.60
N ALA A 349 -1.49 -9.60 -20.55
CA ALA A 349 -1.44 -9.28 -21.97
C ALA A 349 -2.79 -8.72 -22.48
N GLY A 350 -3.91 -9.38 -22.16
CA GLY A 350 -5.25 -8.95 -22.57
C GLY A 350 -5.67 -7.59 -22.03
N ARG A 351 -5.10 -7.16 -20.90
CA ARG A 351 -5.31 -5.84 -20.28
C ARG A 351 -4.27 -4.80 -20.70
N GLY A 352 -3.34 -5.14 -21.59
CA GLY A 352 -2.29 -4.25 -22.07
C GLY A 352 -1.19 -3.94 -21.04
N MET A 353 -1.10 -4.73 -19.96
CA MET A 353 -0.06 -4.58 -18.92
C MET A 353 1.28 -5.17 -19.32
N TRP A 354 1.26 -6.07 -20.30
CA TRP A 354 2.42 -6.75 -20.82
C TRP A 354 2.34 -6.82 -22.36
N GLN A 355 3.37 -6.34 -23.03
CA GLN A 355 3.49 -6.37 -24.49
C GLN A 355 4.33 -7.57 -24.94
N ALA A 356 3.75 -8.76 -24.88
CA ALA A 356 4.39 -9.99 -25.37
C ALA A 356 4.32 -10.12 -26.90
N SER A 357 5.20 -10.93 -27.49
CA SER A 357 5.08 -11.32 -28.90
C SER A 357 3.89 -12.28 -29.12
N ASP A 358 3.32 -12.26 -30.32
CA ASP A 358 2.22 -13.18 -30.69
C ASP A 358 2.60 -14.64 -30.50
N GLU A 359 3.86 -15.01 -30.75
CA GLU A 359 4.39 -16.36 -30.53
C GLU A 359 4.30 -16.78 -29.05
N VAL A 360 4.69 -15.89 -28.15
CA VAL A 360 4.60 -16.14 -26.70
C VAL A 360 3.14 -16.26 -26.26
N ILE A 361 2.25 -15.40 -26.76
CA ILE A 361 0.82 -15.44 -26.41
C ILE A 361 0.17 -16.73 -26.89
N GLU A 362 0.41 -17.14 -28.13
CA GLU A 362 -0.10 -18.40 -28.66
C GLU A 362 0.42 -19.59 -27.85
N LYS A 363 1.70 -19.58 -27.47
CA LYS A 363 2.26 -20.66 -26.65
C LYS A 363 1.61 -20.75 -25.27
N LEU A 364 1.35 -19.61 -24.62
CA LEU A 364 0.64 -19.57 -23.35
C LEU A 364 -0.81 -20.05 -23.48
N ARG A 365 -1.49 -19.75 -24.60
CA ARG A 365 -2.85 -20.24 -24.89
C ARG A 365 -2.88 -21.75 -25.07
N GLU A 366 -1.92 -22.31 -25.80
CA GLU A 366 -1.77 -23.77 -25.95
C GLU A 366 -1.61 -24.44 -24.58
N LEU A 367 -0.66 -23.97 -23.77
CA LEU A 367 -0.42 -24.50 -22.43
C LEU A 367 -1.65 -24.37 -21.53
N TYR A 368 -2.40 -23.27 -21.64
CA TYR A 368 -3.62 -23.07 -20.85
C TYR A 368 -4.73 -24.04 -21.26
N ALA A 369 -4.93 -24.26 -22.56
CA ALA A 369 -5.91 -25.22 -23.07
C ALA A 369 -5.57 -26.67 -22.64
N GLU A 370 -4.30 -27.06 -22.73
CA GLU A 370 -3.85 -28.38 -22.25
C GLU A 370 -4.09 -28.57 -20.74
N MET A 371 -3.95 -27.51 -19.95
CA MET A 371 -4.23 -27.54 -18.52
C MET A 371 -5.71 -27.67 -18.22
N ASP A 372 -6.56 -27.00 -19.00
CA ASP A 372 -8.02 -27.07 -18.88
C ASP A 372 -8.52 -28.49 -19.19
N ASP A 373 -8.05 -29.09 -20.28
CA ASP A 373 -8.36 -30.48 -20.65
C ASP A 373 -7.97 -31.48 -19.56
N GLU A 374 -6.79 -31.31 -18.94
CA GLU A 374 -6.31 -32.17 -17.86
C GLU A 374 -7.18 -32.05 -16.60
N LEU A 375 -7.54 -30.82 -16.22
CA LEU A 375 -8.31 -30.53 -15.01
C LEU A 375 -9.78 -30.93 -15.13
N GLU A 376 -10.39 -30.71 -16.30
CA GLU A 376 -11.78 -31.09 -16.60
C GLU A 376 -11.91 -32.58 -17.00
N GLY A 377 -10.78 -33.29 -17.13
CA GLY A 377 -10.74 -34.72 -17.40
C GLY A 377 -11.07 -35.12 -18.84
N VAL A 378 -10.91 -34.19 -19.79
CA VAL A 378 -11.09 -34.44 -21.23
C VAL A 378 -9.87 -35.20 -21.74
N LYS A 379 -9.98 -36.53 -21.83
CA LYS A 379 -8.97 -37.34 -22.53
C LYS A 379 -9.22 -37.24 -24.03
N LEU A 380 -8.35 -36.54 -24.76
CA LEU A 380 -8.23 -36.68 -26.22
C LEU A 380 -8.02 -38.18 -26.51
N ARG A 381 -8.99 -38.77 -27.23
CA ARG A 381 -9.00 -40.18 -27.60
C ARG A 381 -8.12 -40.47 -28.80
#